data_AF-A0A947K0F3-F1
#
_entry.id   AF-A0A947K0F3-F1
#
_cell.length_a   1.000
_cell.length_b   1.000
_cell.length_c   1.000
_cell.angle_alpha   90.00
_cell.angle_beta   90.00
_cell.angle_gamma   90.00
#
_symmetry.space_group_name_H-M   'P 1'
#
loop_
_entity.id
_entity.type
_entity.pdbx_description
1 polymer ?
#
loop_
_entity_poly.entity_id
_entity_poly.type
_entity_poly.pdbx_seq_one_letter_code
_entity_poly.pdbx_strand_id
1 'polypeptide(L)'
;MPDSSTPPVSAHPRVGEGDYRIAHVDLDEATIIWRNADIEQERRVAIFDLIEENSFKPLRAVERGASGPFQLTLAVVDGRLAMRIADMEGALVEELVLGLARFRRQIRDYFAICDSYYQAIRKATPAEIETIDMARRGIHNHAAELLVERLEGKVETDFATARRLFTLICVLHIKG
;
A
#
# COMPACT_ATOMS: atom_id res chain seq x y z
N MET A 1 44.63 40.48 20.81
CA MET A 1 43.45 39.79 20.25
C MET A 1 43.95 38.83 19.19
N PRO A 2 44.04 37.51 19.45
CA PRO A 2 44.36 36.56 18.39
C PRO A 2 43.11 36.25 17.56
N ASP A 3 43.30 36.26 16.25
CA ASP A 3 42.36 35.93 15.20
C ASP A 3 42.13 34.40 15.16
N SER A 4 40.90 33.97 15.43
CA SER A 4 40.48 32.58 15.44
C SER A 4 39.76 32.25 14.13
N SER A 5 40.53 32.00 13.08
CA SER A 5 40.06 31.50 11.79
C SER A 5 39.61 30.04 11.94
N THR A 6 38.31 29.83 12.09
CA THR A 6 37.69 28.51 11.91
C THR A 6 37.43 28.31 10.41
N PRO A 7 37.88 27.22 9.77
CA PRO A 7 37.59 27.01 8.35
C PRO A 7 36.09 26.72 8.17
N PRO A 8 35.49 27.09 7.02
CA PRO A 8 34.09 26.77 6.76
C PRO A 8 33.94 25.25 6.61
N VAL A 9 32.99 24.69 7.34
CA VAL A 9 32.53 23.32 7.13
C VAL A 9 32.01 23.24 5.70
N SER A 10 32.69 22.45 4.87
CA SER A 10 32.30 22.16 3.49
C SER A 10 30.87 21.60 3.49
N ALA A 11 29.94 22.42 3.00
CA ALA A 11 28.58 22.01 2.72
C ALA A 11 28.65 20.98 1.58
N HIS A 12 28.64 19.70 1.95
CA HIS A 12 28.29 18.66 0.99
C HIS A 12 26.88 19.00 0.49
N PRO A 13 26.65 19.12 -0.82
CA PRO A 13 25.29 19.22 -1.32
C PRO A 13 24.56 17.96 -0.86
N ARG A 14 23.52 18.13 -0.03
CA ARG A 14 22.56 17.05 0.21
C ARG A 14 22.02 16.69 -1.16
N VAL A 15 22.37 15.51 -1.66
CA VAL A 15 21.69 14.89 -2.81
C VAL A 15 20.20 15.01 -2.50
N GLY A 16 19.48 15.76 -3.34
CA GLY A 16 18.10 16.16 -3.07
C GLY A 16 17.26 14.97 -2.64
N GLU A 17 16.59 15.10 -1.50
CA GLU A 17 15.67 14.09 -0.99
C GLU A 17 14.47 14.05 -1.96
N GLY A 18 14.37 13.00 -2.76
CA GLY A 18 13.25 12.83 -3.70
C GLY A 18 11.92 12.75 -2.97
N ASP A 19 10.83 13.15 -3.62
CA ASP A 19 9.45 13.03 -3.13
C ASP A 19 8.99 11.56 -3.25
N TYR A 20 9.56 10.68 -2.43
CA TYR A 20 9.35 9.24 -2.49
C TYR A 20 8.02 8.82 -1.86
N ARG A 21 6.94 9.12 -2.59
CA ARG A 21 5.58 8.79 -2.20
C ARG A 21 4.72 8.48 -3.41
N ILE A 22 3.59 7.85 -3.15
CA ILE A 22 2.49 7.69 -4.09
C ILE A 22 1.65 8.97 -4.09
N ALA A 23 1.40 9.54 -5.27
CA ALA A 23 0.49 10.68 -5.46
C ALA A 23 -0.78 10.30 -6.24
N HIS A 24 -0.77 9.18 -6.96
CA HIS A 24 -1.93 8.66 -7.67
C HIS A 24 -2.03 7.15 -7.48
N VAL A 25 -3.25 6.64 -7.29
CA VAL A 25 -3.51 5.21 -7.17
C VAL A 25 -4.63 4.82 -8.12
N ASP A 26 -4.33 3.88 -9.02
CA ASP A 26 -5.30 3.23 -9.88
C ASP A 26 -5.39 1.73 -9.56
N LEU A 27 -6.60 1.20 -9.70
CA LEU A 27 -6.87 -0.24 -9.65
C LEU A 27 -7.41 -0.65 -11.01
N ASP A 28 -6.92 -1.76 -11.56
CA ASP A 28 -7.46 -2.31 -12.80
C ASP A 28 -8.93 -2.75 -12.58
N GLU A 29 -9.87 -1.96 -13.12
CA GLU A 29 -11.32 -2.17 -12.97
C GLU A 29 -11.78 -3.55 -13.45
N ALA A 30 -11.10 -4.13 -14.45
CA ALA A 30 -11.40 -5.47 -14.95
C ALA A 30 -11.19 -6.55 -13.87
N THR A 31 -10.44 -6.21 -12.83
CA THR A 31 -10.13 -7.08 -11.70
C THR A 31 -10.83 -6.66 -10.41
N ILE A 32 -11.75 -5.69 -10.38
CA ILE A 32 -12.37 -5.29 -9.11
C ILE A 32 -13.56 -6.19 -8.77
N ILE A 33 -13.58 -6.74 -7.54
CA ILE A 33 -14.76 -7.43 -7.01
C ILE A 33 -15.61 -6.47 -6.19
N TRP A 34 -16.71 -6.02 -6.76
CA TRP A 34 -17.73 -5.26 -6.04
C TRP A 34 -18.51 -6.19 -5.10
N ARG A 35 -18.39 -5.98 -3.79
CA ARG A 35 -19.02 -6.86 -2.78
C ARG A 35 -20.09 -6.17 -1.93
N ASN A 36 -19.88 -4.94 -1.47
CA ASN A 36 -20.89 -4.11 -0.79
C ASN A 36 -20.40 -2.65 -0.61
N ALA A 37 -21.27 -1.78 -0.07
CA ALA A 37 -20.97 -0.37 0.18
C ALA A 37 -19.85 -0.13 1.20
N ASP A 38 -19.72 -1.01 2.21
CA ASP A 38 -18.71 -0.87 3.27
C ASP A 38 -17.30 -1.13 2.74
N ILE A 39 -17.13 -2.19 1.93
CA ILE A 39 -15.85 -2.50 1.26
C ILE A 39 -15.47 -1.38 0.30
N GLU A 40 -16.44 -0.82 -0.41
CA GLU A 40 -16.20 0.31 -1.29
C GLU A 40 -15.79 1.57 -0.51
N GLN A 41 -16.40 1.80 0.65
CA GLN A 41 -15.99 2.88 1.54
C GLN A 41 -14.57 2.66 2.08
N GLU A 42 -14.23 1.45 2.51
CA GLU A 42 -12.87 1.08 2.93
C GLU A 42 -11.85 1.33 1.82
N ARG A 43 -12.19 0.98 0.56
CA ARG A 43 -11.34 1.25 -0.60
C ARG A 43 -11.07 2.74 -0.79
N ARG A 44 -12.13 3.57 -0.77
CA ARG A 44 -11.99 5.03 -0.95
C ARG A 44 -11.15 5.66 0.16
N VAL A 45 -11.39 5.25 1.42
CA VAL A 45 -10.61 5.72 2.57
C VAL A 45 -9.14 5.30 2.41
N ALA A 46 -8.87 4.05 2.02
CA ALA A 46 -7.50 3.59 1.82
C ALA A 46 -6.77 4.34 0.69
N ILE A 47 -7.45 4.67 -0.42
CA ILE A 47 -6.88 5.50 -1.50
C ILE A 47 -6.59 6.91 -0.99
N PHE A 48 -7.56 7.54 -0.31
CA PHE A 48 -7.40 8.88 0.25
C PHE A 48 -6.22 8.94 1.22
N ASP A 49 -6.18 8.04 2.20
CA ASP A 49 -5.12 8.00 3.20
C ASP A 49 -3.75 7.68 2.58
N LEU A 50 -3.70 6.86 1.51
CA LEU A 50 -2.45 6.62 0.78
C LEU A 50 -1.95 7.88 0.10
N ILE A 51 -2.81 8.63 -0.58
CA ILE A 51 -2.41 9.85 -1.29
C ILE A 51 -1.96 10.94 -0.31
N GLU A 52 -2.63 11.06 0.84
CA GLU A 52 -2.32 12.02 1.89
C GLU A 52 -1.01 11.70 2.64
N GLU A 53 -0.81 10.44 3.05
CA GLU A 53 0.32 10.07 3.89
C GLU A 53 0.82 8.65 3.58
N ASN A 54 1.96 8.56 2.90
CA ASN A 54 2.64 7.29 2.64
C ASN A 54 4.16 7.45 2.57
N SER A 55 4.86 6.35 2.81
CA SER A 55 6.28 6.17 2.51
C SER A 55 6.41 5.11 1.40
N PHE A 56 6.86 5.52 0.22
CA PHE A 56 6.98 4.61 -0.92
C PHE A 56 8.18 4.98 -1.79
N LYS A 57 9.30 4.29 -1.56
CA LYS A 57 10.55 4.51 -2.29
C LYS A 57 10.95 3.26 -3.09
N PRO A 58 10.66 3.22 -4.41
CA PRO A 58 11.04 2.11 -5.28
C PRO A 58 12.55 2.14 -5.56
N LEU A 59 13.29 1.26 -4.90
CA LEU A 59 14.75 1.32 -4.81
C LEU A 59 15.43 1.32 -6.19
N ARG A 60 15.03 0.42 -7.08
CA ARG A 60 15.68 0.31 -8.39
C ARG A 60 15.34 1.50 -9.28
N ALA A 61 14.12 2.03 -9.23
CA ALA A 61 13.75 3.24 -9.96
C ALA A 61 14.54 4.45 -9.45
N VAL A 62 14.72 4.58 -8.13
CA VAL A 62 15.50 5.65 -7.51
C VAL A 62 16.98 5.54 -7.89
N GLU A 63 17.56 4.33 -7.88
CA GLU A 63 18.92 4.08 -8.39
C GLU A 63 19.09 4.50 -9.86
N ARG A 64 18.02 4.44 -10.67
CA ARG A 64 17.98 4.92 -12.06
C ARG A 64 17.69 6.42 -12.19
N GLY A 65 17.57 7.14 -11.08
CA GLY A 65 17.37 8.60 -11.05
C GLY A 65 15.92 9.06 -10.92
N ALA A 66 14.97 8.15 -10.66
CA ALA A 66 13.58 8.56 -10.39
C ALA A 66 13.49 9.25 -9.02
N SER A 67 12.87 10.43 -8.98
CA SER A 67 12.76 11.24 -7.76
C SER A 67 11.36 11.24 -7.13
N GLY A 68 10.36 10.66 -7.80
CA GLY A 68 8.95 10.75 -7.40
C GLY A 68 8.37 12.17 -7.53
N PRO A 69 7.10 12.39 -7.13
CA PRO A 69 6.17 11.36 -6.65
C PRO A 69 5.74 10.41 -7.76
N PHE A 70 5.10 9.30 -7.38
CA PHE A 70 4.77 8.21 -8.28
C PHE A 70 3.26 8.03 -8.48
N GLN A 71 2.90 7.58 -9.67
CA GLN A 71 1.60 6.98 -9.95
C GLN A 71 1.72 5.47 -9.78
N LEU A 72 0.84 4.87 -8.97
CA LEU A 72 0.80 3.45 -8.70
C LEU A 72 -0.46 2.83 -9.28
N THR A 73 -0.31 1.89 -10.22
CA THR A 73 -1.42 1.04 -10.67
C THR A 73 -1.26 -0.36 -10.10
N LEU A 74 -2.31 -0.87 -9.45
CA LEU A 74 -2.38 -2.24 -8.94
C LEU A 74 -3.31 -3.08 -9.82
N ALA A 75 -2.84 -4.26 -10.23
CA ALA A 75 -3.63 -5.22 -11.00
C ALA A 75 -3.30 -6.65 -10.59
N VAL A 76 -4.23 -7.59 -10.82
CA VAL A 76 -3.97 -9.02 -10.64
C VAL A 76 -3.95 -9.72 -12.00
N VAL A 77 -2.78 -10.26 -12.36
CA VAL A 77 -2.55 -10.98 -13.62
C VAL A 77 -2.01 -12.37 -13.28
N ASP A 78 -2.68 -13.41 -13.75
CA ASP A 78 -2.32 -14.82 -13.53
C ASP A 78 -2.03 -15.18 -12.05
N GLY A 79 -2.85 -14.63 -11.13
CA GLY A 79 -2.71 -14.86 -9.69
C GLY A 79 -1.49 -14.17 -9.05
N ARG A 80 -0.92 -13.16 -9.73
CA ARG A 80 0.17 -12.31 -9.24
C ARG A 80 -0.29 -10.86 -9.19
N LEU A 81 0.16 -10.13 -8.18
CA LEU A 81 -0.02 -8.69 -8.09
C LEU A 81 1.03 -8.00 -8.96
N ALA A 82 0.58 -7.26 -9.96
CA ALA A 82 1.39 -6.30 -10.68
C ALA A 82 1.25 -4.93 -10.01
N MET A 83 2.39 -4.32 -9.67
CA MET A 83 2.50 -2.96 -9.16
C MET A 83 3.26 -2.14 -10.19
N ARG A 84 2.54 -1.38 -11.01
CA ARG A 84 3.12 -0.51 -12.03
C ARG A 84 3.37 0.85 -11.42
N ILE A 85 4.60 1.33 -11.52
CA ILE A 85 5.07 2.56 -10.93
C ILE A 85 5.48 3.46 -12.08
N ALA A 86 4.81 4.60 -12.22
CA ALA A 86 5.09 5.60 -13.24
C ALA A 86 5.45 6.95 -12.59
N ASP A 87 6.12 7.81 -13.34
CA ASP A 87 6.27 9.22 -12.99
C ASP A 87 4.97 10.00 -13.22
N MET A 88 4.96 11.30 -12.96
CA MET A 88 3.77 12.15 -13.09
C MET A 88 3.41 12.45 -14.55
N GLU A 89 4.33 12.24 -15.49
CA GLU A 89 4.08 12.25 -16.92
C GLU A 89 3.47 10.94 -17.44
N GLY A 90 3.37 9.91 -16.59
CA GLY A 90 2.80 8.60 -16.91
C GLY A 90 3.80 7.64 -17.56
N ALA A 91 5.08 7.98 -17.62
CA ALA A 91 6.12 7.08 -18.09
C ALA A 91 6.41 6.01 -17.04
N LEU A 92 6.36 4.74 -17.45
CA LEU A 92 6.64 3.61 -16.56
C LEU A 92 8.10 3.66 -16.12
N VAL A 93 8.32 3.82 -14.81
CA VAL A 93 9.67 3.81 -14.21
C VAL A 93 10.04 2.42 -13.71
N GLU A 94 9.07 1.64 -13.21
CA GLU A 94 9.27 0.27 -12.72
C GLU A 94 7.96 -0.53 -12.69
N GLU A 95 8.06 -1.85 -12.87
CA GLU A 95 6.95 -2.77 -12.62
C GLU A 95 7.43 -3.89 -11.69
N LEU A 96 6.73 -4.07 -10.56
CA LEU A 96 6.99 -5.14 -9.62
C LEU A 96 5.89 -6.20 -9.71
N VAL A 97 6.28 -7.48 -9.72
CA VAL A 97 5.34 -8.60 -9.72
C VAL A 97 5.53 -9.44 -8.46
N LEU A 98 4.48 -9.50 -7.63
CA LEU A 98 4.46 -10.27 -6.38
C LEU A 98 3.50 -11.46 -6.50
N GLY A 99 3.98 -12.67 -6.20
CA GLY A 99 3.09 -13.83 -6.10
C GLY A 99 2.10 -13.68 -4.95
N LEU A 100 0.79 -13.81 -5.22
CA LEU A 100 -0.26 -13.63 -4.21
C LEU A 100 -0.54 -14.88 -3.38
N ALA A 101 0.11 -16.01 -3.67
CA ALA A 101 -0.13 -17.28 -2.98
C ALA A 101 -0.06 -17.18 -1.45
N ARG A 102 0.87 -16.37 -0.91
CA ARG A 102 1.03 -16.16 0.53
C ARG A 102 -0.05 -15.28 1.18
N PHE A 103 -0.77 -14.48 0.38
CA PHE A 103 -1.85 -13.60 0.85
C PHE A 103 -3.24 -14.23 0.74
N ARG A 104 -3.35 -15.38 0.04
CA ARG A 104 -4.65 -16.04 -0.21
C ARG A 104 -5.44 -16.32 1.06
N ARG A 105 -4.77 -16.70 2.15
CA ARG A 105 -5.45 -16.98 3.42
C ARG A 105 -6.01 -15.70 4.02
N GLN A 106 -5.19 -14.66 4.16
CA GLN A 106 -5.55 -13.39 4.75
C GLN A 106 -6.70 -12.72 3.98
N ILE A 107 -6.68 -12.82 2.64
CA ILE A 107 -7.75 -12.29 1.79
C ILE A 107 -9.06 -13.07 1.96
N ARG A 108 -9.01 -14.41 2.04
CA ARG A 108 -10.20 -15.21 2.35
C ARG A 108 -10.75 -14.90 3.74
N ASP A 109 -9.87 -14.82 4.74
CA ASP A 109 -10.25 -14.56 6.13
C ASP A 109 -10.89 -13.15 6.24
N TYR A 110 -10.35 -12.14 5.52
CA TYR A 110 -10.94 -10.80 5.42
C TYR A 110 -12.37 -10.86 4.89
N PHE A 111 -12.60 -11.55 3.76
CA PHE A 111 -13.94 -11.65 3.19
C PHE A 111 -14.92 -12.43 4.08
N ALA A 112 -14.46 -13.46 4.80
CA ALA A 112 -15.29 -14.18 5.76
C ALA A 112 -15.72 -13.28 6.93
N ILE A 113 -14.83 -12.41 7.41
CA ILE A 113 -15.16 -11.40 8.44
C ILE A 113 -16.16 -10.38 7.90
N CYS A 114 -15.98 -9.86 6.68
CA CYS A 114 -16.93 -8.91 6.08
C CYS A 114 -18.33 -9.51 5.90
N ASP A 115 -18.42 -10.79 5.49
CA ASP A 115 -19.72 -11.49 5.39
C ASP A 115 -20.35 -11.67 6.78
N SER A 116 -19.56 -12.08 7.78
CA SER A 116 -20.02 -12.21 9.16
C SER A 116 -20.55 -10.88 9.72
N TYR A 117 -19.83 -9.78 9.47
CA TYR A 117 -20.25 -8.42 9.82
C TYR A 117 -21.59 -8.06 9.20
N TYR A 118 -21.75 -8.30 7.90
CA TYR A 118 -22.97 -7.97 7.17
C TYR A 118 -24.18 -8.77 7.68
N GLN A 119 -24.02 -10.05 7.97
CA GLN A 119 -25.10 -10.87 8.54
C GLN A 119 -25.46 -10.43 9.97
N ALA A 120 -24.47 -9.95 10.72
CA ALA A 120 -24.62 -9.63 12.14
C ALA A 120 -25.09 -8.20 12.40
N ILE A 121 -24.75 -7.20 11.57
CA ILE A 121 -24.90 -5.77 11.88
C ILE A 121 -26.31 -5.34 12.30
N ARG A 122 -27.36 -5.98 11.76
CA ARG A 122 -28.75 -5.64 12.10
C ARG A 122 -29.20 -6.17 13.47
N LYS A 123 -28.44 -7.08 14.08
CA LYS A 123 -28.81 -7.82 15.31
C LYS A 123 -27.71 -7.85 16.37
N ALA A 124 -26.46 -7.58 15.99
CA ALA A 124 -25.31 -7.64 16.86
C ALA A 124 -25.32 -6.51 17.90
N THR A 125 -24.83 -6.84 19.08
CA THR A 125 -24.53 -5.89 20.12
C THR A 125 -23.26 -5.08 19.77
N PRO A 126 -23.08 -3.88 20.34
CA PRO A 126 -21.85 -3.10 20.14
C PRO A 126 -20.56 -3.87 20.44
N ALA A 127 -20.57 -4.74 21.46
CA ALA A 127 -19.41 -5.55 21.83
C ALA A 127 -19.07 -6.64 20.78
N GLU A 128 -20.09 -7.23 20.16
CA GLU A 128 -19.88 -8.19 19.05
C GLU A 128 -19.33 -7.48 17.81
N ILE A 129 -19.85 -6.29 17.49
CA ILE A 129 -19.34 -5.46 16.39
C ILE A 129 -17.88 -5.09 16.63
N GLU A 130 -17.53 -4.66 17.84
CA GLU A 130 -16.14 -4.35 18.21
C GLU A 130 -15.22 -5.57 18.08
N THR A 131 -15.70 -6.75 18.47
CA THR A 131 -14.95 -8.01 18.33
C THR A 131 -14.65 -8.32 16.85
N ILE A 132 -15.64 -8.14 15.98
CA ILE A 132 -15.49 -8.31 14.52
C ILE A 132 -14.47 -7.29 13.98
N ASP A 133 -14.57 -6.03 14.39
CA ASP A 133 -13.64 -4.98 13.97
C ASP A 133 -12.21 -5.24 14.43
N MET A 134 -12.03 -5.75 15.65
CA MET A 134 -10.72 -6.19 16.18
C MET A 134 -10.13 -7.31 15.32
N ALA A 135 -10.93 -8.32 14.99
CA ALA A 135 -10.51 -9.42 14.13
C ALA A 135 -10.14 -8.92 12.71
N ARG A 136 -10.95 -8.01 12.13
CA ARG A 136 -10.65 -7.36 10.85
C ARG A 136 -9.31 -6.65 10.89
N ARG A 137 -9.07 -5.83 11.92
CA ARG A 137 -7.79 -5.12 12.11
C ARG A 137 -6.61 -6.09 12.23
N GLY A 138 -6.79 -7.21 12.94
CA GLY A 138 -5.78 -8.25 13.07
C GLY A 138 -5.35 -8.85 11.72
N ILE A 139 -6.30 -9.11 10.82
CA ILE A 139 -6.01 -9.61 9.48
C ILE A 139 -5.18 -8.60 8.67
N HIS A 140 -5.60 -7.33 8.64
CA HIS A 140 -4.88 -6.29 7.91
C HIS A 140 -3.46 -6.08 8.48
N ASN A 141 -3.29 -6.13 9.80
CA ASN A 141 -1.98 -5.98 10.42
C ASN A 141 -1.03 -7.11 10.01
N HIS A 142 -1.47 -8.35 10.14
CA HIS A 142 -0.65 -9.50 9.77
C HIS A 142 -0.30 -9.50 8.26
N ALA A 143 -1.24 -9.11 7.42
CA ALA A 143 -0.99 -9.01 5.99
C ALA A 143 -0.06 -7.85 5.61
N ALA A 144 -0.11 -6.74 6.35
CA ALA A 144 0.79 -5.61 6.18
C ALA A 144 2.24 -5.98 6.51
N GLU A 145 2.48 -6.71 7.61
CA GLU A 145 3.80 -7.27 7.95
C GLU A 145 4.35 -8.11 6.80
N LEU A 146 3.53 -9.05 6.29
CA LEU A 146 3.90 -9.89 5.16
C LEU A 146 4.18 -9.05 3.90
N LEU A 147 3.40 -7.99 3.64
CA LEU A 147 3.64 -7.13 2.48
C LEU A 147 4.96 -6.36 2.59
N VAL A 148 5.30 -5.85 3.77
CA VAL A 148 6.61 -5.22 4.04
C VAL A 148 7.75 -6.21 3.74
N GLU A 149 7.70 -7.43 4.28
CA GLU A 149 8.70 -8.48 3.99
C GLU A 149 8.79 -8.78 2.48
N ARG A 150 7.65 -8.80 1.78
CA ARG A 150 7.63 -9.08 0.34
C ARG A 150 8.21 -7.95 -0.49
N LEU A 151 8.10 -6.72 -0.02
CA LEU A 151 8.63 -5.50 -0.64
C LEU A 151 10.09 -5.23 -0.28
N GLU A 152 10.64 -5.89 0.74
CA GLU A 152 12.04 -5.78 1.11
C GLU A 152 12.96 -5.96 -0.12
N GLY A 153 13.94 -5.05 -0.22
CA GLY A 153 14.88 -4.94 -1.34
C GLY A 153 14.28 -4.44 -2.66
N LYS A 154 13.00 -4.04 -2.69
CA LYS A 154 12.32 -3.49 -3.88
C LYS A 154 11.72 -2.12 -3.61
N VAL A 155 11.00 -1.98 -2.50
CA VAL A 155 10.38 -0.74 -2.05
C VAL A 155 10.66 -0.56 -0.57
N GLU A 156 11.30 0.55 -0.19
CA GLU A 156 11.29 1.00 1.20
C GLU A 156 9.91 1.62 1.48
N THR A 157 9.20 1.08 2.46
CA THR A 157 7.85 1.50 2.83
C THR A 157 7.61 1.25 4.31
N ASP A 158 6.61 1.93 4.88
CA ASP A 158 6.20 1.75 6.27
C ASP A 158 4.99 0.80 6.40
N PHE A 159 4.70 0.42 7.64
CA PHE A 159 3.59 -0.46 7.96
C PHE A 159 2.22 0.13 7.61
N ALA A 160 2.03 1.44 7.78
CA ALA A 160 0.74 2.10 7.52
C ALA A 160 0.42 2.09 6.02
N THR A 161 1.42 2.39 5.19
CA THR A 161 1.38 2.32 3.73
C THR A 161 1.11 0.89 3.29
N ALA A 162 1.86 -0.09 3.79
CA ALA A 162 1.64 -1.50 3.48
C ALA A 162 0.23 -1.98 3.87
N ARG A 163 -0.29 -1.52 5.00
CA ARG A 163 -1.65 -1.84 5.45
C ARG A 163 -2.72 -1.32 4.49
N ARG A 164 -2.59 -0.06 4.04
CA ARG A 164 -3.53 0.54 3.08
C ARG A 164 -3.40 -0.11 1.70
N LEU A 165 -2.19 -0.40 1.24
CA LEU A 165 -1.96 -1.18 0.02
C LEU A 165 -2.62 -2.55 0.09
N PHE A 166 -2.52 -3.25 1.23
CA PHE A 166 -3.19 -4.53 1.42
C PHE A 166 -4.73 -4.41 1.36
N THR A 167 -5.31 -3.35 1.92
CA THR A 167 -6.75 -3.07 1.77
C THR A 167 -7.15 -2.98 0.30
N LEU A 168 -6.34 -2.32 -0.53
CA LEU A 168 -6.59 -2.25 -1.98
C LEU A 168 -6.38 -3.60 -2.67
N ILE A 169 -5.38 -4.38 -2.26
CA ILE A 169 -5.14 -5.73 -2.79
C ILE A 169 -6.35 -6.65 -2.52
N CYS A 170 -7.00 -6.53 -1.36
CA CYS A 170 -8.18 -7.34 -1.03
C CYS A 170 -9.32 -7.17 -2.03
N VAL A 171 -9.52 -5.97 -2.60
CA VAL A 171 -10.63 -5.70 -3.52
C VAL A 171 -10.29 -6.05 -4.98
N LEU A 172 -9.04 -6.40 -5.26
CA LEU A 172 -8.63 -6.98 -6.54
C LEU A 172 -8.98 -8.47 -6.60
N HIS A 173 -9.33 -8.93 -7.79
CA HIS A 173 -9.90 -10.24 -8.04
C HIS A 173 -8.80 -11.29 -8.05
N ILE A 174 -8.77 -12.11 -7.01
CA ILE A 174 -7.97 -13.33 -7.00
C ILE A 174 -8.87 -14.47 -7.47
N LYS A 175 -8.75 -14.83 -8.76
CA LYS A 175 -9.18 -16.17 -9.20
C LYS A 175 -8.30 -17.17 -8.43
N GLY A 176 -8.93 -17.89 -7.50
CA GLY A 176 -8.36 -19.08 -6.86
C GLY A 176 -8.47 -20.26 -7.81
#